data_AF-A0A183GGN6-F1
#
_entry.id   AF-A0A183GGN6-F1
#
_cell.length_a   1.000
_cell.length_b   1.000
_cell.length_c   1.000
_cell.angle_alpha   90.00
_cell.angle_beta   90.00
_cell.angle_gamma   90.00
#
_symmetry.space_group_name_H-M   'P 1'
#
loop_
_entity.id
_entity.type
_entity.pdbx_description
1 polymer ?
#
loop_
_entity_poly.entity_id
_entity_poly.type
_entity_poly.pdbx_seq_one_letter_code
_entity_poly.pdbx_strand_id
1 'polypeptide(L)'
;METKMLWWTVGFTRLDRVQHGSIRQRFGVTPIVEKLREARLRWYGHVLRASGDTVRKTELNFEMPGKRSRGRPKHWRWLDTLHQDLKMARLHPDQAFDREK
;
A
#
# COMPACT_ATOMS: atom_id res chain seq x y z
N MET A 1 3.70 -3.05 -14.61
CA MET A 1 4.07 -2.42 -15.90
C MET A 1 3.78 -0.93 -15.83
N GLU A 2 4.72 -0.10 -16.28
CA GLU A 2 4.52 1.34 -16.35
C GLU A 2 3.57 1.69 -17.52
N THR A 3 2.69 2.66 -17.31
CA THR A 3 1.68 3.06 -18.31
C THR A 3 2.33 3.50 -19.64
N LYS A 4 3.55 4.05 -19.58
CA LYS A 4 4.32 4.46 -20.77
C LYS A 4 4.68 3.27 -21.67
N MET A 5 4.97 2.10 -21.10
CA MET A 5 5.24 0.89 -21.88
C MET A 5 3.96 0.39 -22.56
N LEU A 6 2.83 0.48 -21.87
CA LEU A 6 1.51 0.11 -22.41
C LEU A 6 1.10 1.02 -23.59
N TRP A 7 1.48 2.30 -23.55
CA TRP A 7 1.25 3.22 -24.66
C TRP A 7 1.99 2.78 -25.92
N TRP A 8 3.28 2.45 -25.78
CA TRP A 8 4.09 2.02 -26.91
C TRP A 8 3.57 0.74 -27.56
N THR A 9 3.08 -0.22 -26.77
CA THR A 9 2.52 -1.48 -27.32
C THR A 9 1.27 -1.30 -28.16
N VAL A 10 0.48 -0.24 -27.93
CA VAL A 10 -0.76 0.04 -28.67
C VAL A 10 -0.57 1.14 -29.72
N GLY A 11 0.61 1.78 -29.74
CA GLY A 11 0.89 2.88 -30.65
C GLY A 11 0.20 4.19 -30.27
N PHE A 12 -0.18 4.37 -29.00
CA PHE A 12 -0.78 5.63 -28.55
C PHE A 12 0.25 6.75 -28.50
N THR A 13 -0.13 7.88 -29.06
CA THR A 13 0.66 9.12 -29.07
C THR A 13 0.15 10.07 -27.99
N ARG A 14 0.96 11.10 -27.65
CA ARG A 14 0.51 12.16 -26.72
C ARG A 14 -0.70 12.95 -27.24
N LEU A 15 -0.96 12.94 -28.54
CA LEU A 15 -2.08 13.66 -29.15
C LEU A 15 -3.43 12.98 -28.86
N ASP A 16 -3.43 11.67 -28.63
CA ASP A 16 -4.65 10.91 -28.37
C ASP A 16 -5.28 11.23 -27.01
N ARG A 17 -4.54 11.91 -26.11
CA ARG A 17 -4.98 12.35 -24.77
C ARG A 17 -5.71 11.27 -23.96
N VAL A 18 -5.35 10.01 -24.19
CA VAL A 18 -6.01 8.86 -23.55
C VAL A 18 -5.67 8.86 -22.06
N GLN A 19 -6.71 8.73 -21.23
CA GLN A 19 -6.55 8.69 -19.79
C GLN A 19 -5.79 7.42 -19.36
N HIS A 20 -4.85 7.58 -18.42
CA HIS A 20 -4.08 6.45 -17.88
C HIS A 20 -4.95 5.35 -17.27
N GLY A 21 -6.11 5.69 -16.70
CA GLY A 21 -7.08 4.74 -16.15
C GLY A 21 -7.65 3.81 -17.23
N SER A 22 -8.06 4.36 -18.36
CA SER A 22 -8.64 3.60 -19.49
C SER A 22 -7.63 2.60 -20.08
N ILE A 23 -6.36 2.98 -20.13
CA ILE A 23 -5.29 2.10 -20.63
C ILE A 23 -5.06 0.96 -19.65
N ARG A 24 -5.00 1.24 -18.35
CA ARG A 24 -4.89 0.20 -17.33
C ARG A 24 -6.05 -0.77 -17.37
N GLN A 25 -7.28 -0.28 -17.54
CA GLN A 25 -8.47 -1.12 -17.70
C GLN A 25 -8.38 -2.01 -18.94
N ARG A 26 -7.97 -1.46 -20.09
CA ARG A 26 -7.80 -2.21 -21.33
C ARG A 26 -6.80 -3.37 -21.22
N PHE A 27 -5.73 -3.17 -20.45
CA PHE A 27 -4.70 -4.19 -20.23
C PHE A 27 -4.91 -5.02 -18.96
N GLY A 28 -5.97 -4.78 -18.18
CA GLY A 28 -6.19 -5.42 -16.88
C GLY A 28 -5.10 -5.13 -15.84
N VAL A 29 -4.36 -4.02 -15.98
CA VAL A 29 -3.24 -3.69 -15.08
C VAL A 29 -3.76 -2.93 -13.86
N THR A 30 -3.58 -3.53 -12.68
CA THR A 30 -3.92 -2.92 -11.39
C THR A 30 -3.14 -1.62 -11.16
N PRO A 31 -3.76 -0.58 -10.56
CA PRO A 31 -3.06 0.62 -10.15
C PRO A 31 -1.88 0.35 -9.20
N ILE A 32 -0.78 1.09 -9.38
CA ILE A 32 0.42 0.95 -8.53
C ILE A 32 0.12 1.20 -7.04
N VAL A 33 -0.82 2.10 -6.73
CA VAL A 33 -1.22 2.41 -5.35
C VAL A 33 -1.80 1.18 -4.66
N GLU A 34 -2.59 0.39 -5.37
CA GLU A 34 -3.14 -0.87 -4.83
C GLU A 34 -2.06 -1.92 -4.62
N LYS A 35 -1.07 -1.99 -5.52
CA LYS A 35 0.09 -2.89 -5.35
C LYS A 35 0.97 -2.50 -4.17
N LEU A 36 1.18 -1.20 -3.97
CA LEU A 36 1.89 -0.69 -2.80
C LEU A 36 1.12 -0.99 -1.51
N ARG A 37 -0.21 -0.82 -1.51
CA ARG A 37 -1.08 -1.19 -0.40
C ARG A 37 -0.98 -2.69 -0.08
N GLU A 38 -1.08 -3.52 -1.09
CA GLU A 38 -0.96 -4.98 -0.97
C GLU A 38 0.40 -5.38 -0.36
N ALA A 39 1.50 -4.80 -0.84
CA ALA A 39 2.83 -5.04 -0.29
C ALA A 39 2.94 -4.59 1.18
N ARG A 40 2.35 -3.42 1.52
CA ARG A 40 2.32 -2.90 2.90
C ARG A 40 1.60 -3.84 3.86
N LEU A 41 0.41 -4.31 3.47
CA LEU A 41 -0.39 -5.22 4.29
C LEU A 41 0.25 -6.60 4.42
N ARG A 42 0.88 -7.12 3.35
CA ARG A 42 1.66 -8.37 3.40
C ARG A 42 2.83 -8.27 4.38
N TRP A 43 3.58 -7.17 4.34
CA TRP A 43 4.67 -6.91 5.29
C TRP A 43 4.15 -6.82 6.73
N TYR A 44 3.03 -6.11 6.94
CA TYR A 44 2.42 -6.01 8.26
C TYR A 44 2.01 -7.38 8.83
N GLY A 45 1.32 -8.21 8.04
CA GLY A 45 1.00 -9.57 8.45
C GLY A 45 2.23 -10.42 8.73
N HIS A 46 3.33 -10.23 7.97
CA HIS A 46 4.61 -10.87 8.27
C HIS A 46 5.18 -10.43 9.62
N VAL A 47 5.16 -9.13 9.93
CA VAL A 47 5.61 -8.60 11.23
C VAL A 47 4.74 -9.10 12.37
N LEU A 48 3.41 -9.14 12.23
CA LEU A 48 2.51 -9.65 13.26
C LEU A 48 2.79 -11.12 13.61
N ARG A 49 3.09 -11.93 12.60
CA ARG A 49 3.41 -13.36 12.75
C ARG A 49 4.83 -13.65 13.24
N ALA A 50 5.74 -12.68 13.19
CA ALA A 50 7.09 -12.87 13.73
C ALA A 50 7.02 -13.15 15.24
N SER A 51 7.96 -13.94 15.80
CA SER A 51 8.00 -14.19 17.25
C SER A 51 8.15 -12.89 18.05
N GLY A 52 7.70 -12.92 19.32
CA GLY A 52 7.94 -11.83 20.26
C GLY A 52 9.44 -11.52 20.32
N ASP A 53 9.79 -10.24 20.31
CA ASP A 53 11.16 -9.70 20.40
C ASP A 53 11.97 -9.60 19.11
N THR A 54 11.33 -9.71 17.95
CA THR A 54 11.98 -9.25 16.71
C THR A 54 12.01 -7.72 16.67
N VAL A 55 13.17 -7.14 16.30
CA VAL A 55 13.37 -5.68 16.12
C VAL A 55 12.23 -5.02 15.36
N ARG A 56 11.66 -5.72 14.36
CA ARG A 56 10.53 -5.27 13.55
C ARG A 56 9.22 -5.06 14.33
N LYS A 57 8.93 -5.88 15.35
CA LYS A 57 7.77 -5.69 16.24
C LYS A 57 7.99 -4.52 17.19
N THR A 58 9.21 -4.37 17.71
CA THR A 58 9.58 -3.24 18.56
C THR A 58 9.47 -1.93 17.78
N GLU A 59 9.98 -1.90 16.55
CA GLU A 59 9.90 -0.73 15.65
C GLU A 59 8.46 -0.41 15.25
N LEU A 60 7.62 -1.42 15.01
CA LEU A 60 6.20 -1.22 14.71
C LEU A 60 5.44 -0.56 15.87
N ASN A 61 5.75 -0.94 17.11
CA ASN A 61 5.11 -0.41 18.32
C ASN A 61 5.81 0.84 18.88
N PHE A 62 6.92 1.27 18.27
CA PHE A 62 7.69 2.40 18.77
C PHE A 62 6.93 3.71 18.56
N GLU A 63 6.47 4.31 19.64
CA GLU A 63 5.93 5.66 19.65
C GLU A 63 7.03 6.66 19.95
N MET A 64 7.33 7.55 19.00
CA MET A 64 8.32 8.59 19.20
C MET A 64 7.79 9.63 20.21
N PRO A 65 8.45 9.84 21.36
CA PRO A 65 8.01 10.82 22.34
C PRO A 65 8.21 12.25 21.80
N GLY A 66 7.15 13.08 21.88
CA GLY A 66 7.20 14.50 21.53
C GLY A 66 5.97 15.01 20.78
N LYS A 67 5.64 16.30 20.97
CA LYS A 67 4.60 16.98 20.17
C LYS A 67 5.16 17.35 18.80
N ARG A 68 4.53 16.87 17.73
CA ARG A 68 4.91 17.20 16.36
C ARG A 68 4.56 18.66 16.02
N SER A 69 5.41 19.33 15.25
CA SER A 69 5.13 20.68 14.74
C SER A 69 3.87 20.70 13.86
N ARG A 70 3.09 21.77 13.98
CA ARG A 70 1.92 22.02 13.12
C ARG A 70 2.40 22.23 11.68
N GLY A 71 1.78 21.53 10.72
CA GLY A 71 1.98 21.75 9.28
C GLY A 71 2.29 20.49 8.47
N ARG A 72 2.90 19.46 9.07
CA ARG A 72 3.11 18.19 8.36
C ARG A 72 1.82 17.37 8.32
N PRO A 73 1.41 16.84 7.17
CA PRO A 73 0.20 16.02 7.09
C PRO A 73 0.28 14.79 8.00
N LYS A 74 -0.83 14.48 8.69
CA LYS A 74 -0.93 13.34 9.62
C LYS A 74 -0.68 11.99 8.93
N HIS A 75 -0.94 11.89 7.63
CA HIS A 75 -0.79 10.66 6.84
C HIS A 75 0.63 10.07 6.77
N TRP A 76 1.68 10.80 7.18
CA TRP A 76 3.04 10.26 7.16
C TRP A 76 3.37 9.32 8.33
N ARG A 77 2.45 9.12 9.31
CA ARG A 77 2.60 8.02 10.26
C ARG A 77 2.30 6.73 9.51
N TRP A 78 3.30 5.85 9.42
CA TRP A 78 3.16 4.56 8.76
C TRP A 78 1.95 3.78 9.26
N LEU A 79 1.73 3.78 10.59
CA LEU A 79 0.56 3.19 11.24
C LEU A 79 -0.78 3.81 10.80
N ASP A 80 -0.86 5.13 10.62
CA ASP A 80 -2.11 5.79 10.20
C ASP A 80 -2.48 5.40 8.76
N THR A 81 -1.48 5.34 7.87
CA THR A 81 -1.68 4.83 6.50
C THR A 81 -2.12 3.37 6.52
N LEU A 82 -1.51 2.57 7.41
CA LEU A 82 -1.81 1.15 7.55
C LEU A 82 -3.23 0.89 8.08
N HIS A 83 -3.69 1.67 9.06
CA HIS A 83 -5.08 1.62 9.53
C HIS A 83 -6.07 2.01 8.42
N GLN A 84 -5.72 3.01 7.60
CA GLN A 84 -6.54 3.38 6.46
C GLN A 84 -6.58 2.25 5.42
N ASP A 85 -5.44 1.63 5.13
CA ASP A 85 -5.31 0.51 4.20
C ASP A 85 -6.11 -0.71 4.68
N LEU A 86 -6.06 -1.05 5.98
CA LEU A 86 -6.90 -2.09 6.60
C LEU A 86 -8.38 -1.77 6.46
N LYS A 87 -8.79 -0.53 6.77
CA LYS A 87 -10.19 -0.08 6.63
C LYS A 87 -10.68 -0.15 5.19
N MET A 88 -9.85 0.26 4.23
CA MET A 88 -10.17 0.18 2.79
C MET A 88 -10.28 -1.26 2.31
N ALA A 89 -9.44 -2.15 2.83
CA ALA A 89 -9.48 -3.59 2.52
C ALA A 89 -10.54 -4.35 3.33
N ARG A 90 -11.19 -3.71 4.31
CA ARG A 90 -12.11 -4.33 5.30
C ARG A 90 -11.48 -5.52 6.03
N LEU A 91 -10.20 -5.42 6.34
CA LEU A 91 -9.45 -6.47 7.03
C LEU A 91 -9.26 -6.13 8.52
N HIS A 92 -9.40 -7.15 9.37
CA HIS A 92 -9.06 -7.06 10.78
C HIS A 92 -7.62 -7.58 11.00
N PRO A 93 -6.79 -6.94 11.86
CA PRO A 93 -5.41 -7.38 12.13
C PRO A 93 -5.31 -8.86 12.55
N ASP A 94 -6.31 -9.38 13.28
CA ASP A 94 -6.32 -10.76 13.75
C ASP A 94 -6.40 -11.79 12.62
N GLN A 95 -6.95 -11.40 11.45
CA GLN A 95 -6.96 -12.25 10.25
C GLN A 95 -5.55 -12.55 9.74
N ALA A 96 -4.51 -11.85 10.23
CA ALA A 96 -3.12 -12.18 9.89
C ALA A 96 -2.66 -13.53 10.45
N PHE A 97 -3.30 -14.02 11.52
CA PHE A 97 -2.98 -15.30 12.16
C PHE A 97 -3.80 -16.47 11.61
N ASP A 98 -4.91 -16.17 10.95
CA ASP A 98 -5.81 -17.17 10.42
C ASP A 98 -5.22 -17.80 9.15
N ARG A 99 -5.12 -19.14 9.14
CA ARG A 99 -4.50 -19.94 8.06
C ARG A 99 -5.53 -20.80 7.34
N GLU A 100 -6.81 -20.47 7.43
CA GLU A 100 -7.80 -21.22 6.67
C GLU A 100 -7.58 -21.03 5.16
N LYS A 101 -7.58 -22.17 4.47
CA LYS A 101 -7.22 -22.32 3.07
C LYS A 101 -8.49 -22.57 2.26
#